data_AF-A0A7V6HG91-F1
#
_entry.id   AF-A0A7V6HG91-F1
#
_cell.length_a   1.000
_cell.length_b   1.000
_cell.length_c   1.000
_cell.angle_alpha   90.00
_cell.angle_beta   90.00
_cell.angle_gamma   90.00
#
_symmetry.space_group_name_H-M   'P 1'
#
loop_
_entity.id
_entity.type
_entity.pdbx_description
1 polymer ?
#
loop_
_entity_poly.entity_id
_entity_poly.type
_entity_poly.pdbx_seq_one_letter_code
_entity_poly.pdbx_strand_id
1 'polypeptide(L)'
;NIGLVDYVTPMNYTEDMTKFNEWLGQQTRTRQQALKVVPGIGVTAAESRLDAAQVIDQIQAARRAECPGFALFDLDTTLRQDILPILRMGVTAPK
;
A
#
# COMPACT_ATOMS: atom_id res chain seq x y z
N ASN A 1 -23.55 -6.93 11.01
CA ASN A 1 -22.54 -6.38 10.09
C ASN A 1 -23.26 -6.00 8.81
N ILE A 2 -23.55 -4.72 8.59
CA ILE A 2 -24.53 -4.23 7.58
C ILE A 2 -24.00 -4.14 6.14
N GLY A 3 -22.82 -4.71 5.84
CA GLY A 3 -22.34 -4.89 4.46
C GLY A 3 -22.18 -3.60 3.66
N LEU A 4 -21.86 -2.47 4.32
CA LEU A 4 -21.83 -1.15 3.68
C LEU A 4 -20.70 -0.97 2.64
N VAL A 5 -19.63 -1.75 2.76
CA VAL A 5 -18.45 -1.65 1.89
C VAL A 5 -17.89 -3.03 1.54
N ASP A 6 -17.49 -3.18 0.29
CA ASP A 6 -16.79 -4.37 -0.21
C ASP A 6 -15.34 -4.38 0.25
N TYR A 7 -14.65 -3.24 0.11
CA TYR A 7 -13.26 -3.02 0.49
C TYR A 7 -13.09 -1.64 1.14
N VAL A 8 -12.03 -1.47 1.91
CA VAL A 8 -11.58 -0.20 2.47
C VAL A 8 -10.15 0.09 2.03
N THR A 9 -9.88 1.35 1.72
CA THR A 9 -8.54 1.84 1.32
C THR A 9 -8.04 2.86 2.34
N PRO A 10 -7.49 2.42 3.49
CA PRO A 10 -7.01 3.34 4.50
C PRO A 10 -5.79 4.13 3.99
N MET A 11 -5.72 5.41 4.34
CA MET A 11 -4.61 6.30 3.98
C MET A 11 -3.41 6.04 4.90
N ASN A 12 -2.66 4.95 4.65
CA ASN A 12 -1.48 4.58 5.42
C ASN A 12 -0.25 5.40 4.97
N TYR A 13 -0.38 6.73 4.95
CA TYR A 13 0.63 7.65 4.44
C TYR A 13 1.68 7.91 5.52
N THR A 14 2.85 7.33 5.33
CA THR A 14 3.99 7.43 6.25
C THR A 14 5.25 6.93 5.54
N GLU A 15 6.39 7.54 5.85
CA GLU A 15 7.71 7.07 5.43
C GLU A 15 8.27 6.01 6.40
N ASP A 16 7.73 5.96 7.61
CA ASP A 16 8.14 5.02 8.66
C ASP A 16 7.48 3.63 8.47
N MET A 17 8.30 2.64 8.12
CA MET A 17 7.88 1.24 7.96
C MET A 17 7.37 0.61 9.27
N THR A 18 7.88 1.01 10.43
CA THR A 18 7.38 0.51 11.72
C THR A 18 5.94 0.93 11.91
N LYS A 19 5.66 2.22 11.69
CA LYS A 19 4.31 2.78 11.76
C LYS A 19 3.37 2.18 10.73
N PHE A 20 3.84 2.01 9.49
CA PHE A 20 3.07 1.35 8.44
C PHE A 20 2.64 -0.08 8.84
N ASN A 21 3.58 -0.88 9.35
CA ASN A 21 3.30 -2.24 9.80
C ASN A 21 2.38 -2.29 11.02
N GLU A 22 2.50 -1.34 11.95
CA GLU A 22 1.60 -1.23 13.10
C GLU A 22 0.16 -0.99 12.64
N TRP A 23 -0.06 0.01 11.78
CA TRP A 23 -1.38 0.32 11.24
C TRP A 23 -1.96 -0.85 10.44
N LEU A 24 -1.15 -1.42 9.54
CA LEU A 24 -1.56 -2.56 8.74
C LEU A 24 -1.96 -3.73 9.63
N GLY A 25 -1.16 -4.09 10.64
CA GLY A 25 -1.47 -5.16 11.58
C GLY A 25 -2.75 -4.92 12.38
N GLN A 26 -3.06 -3.67 12.73
CA GLN A 26 -4.32 -3.31 13.36
C GLN A 26 -5.52 -3.43 12.41
N GLN A 27 -5.33 -3.12 11.12
CA GLN A 27 -6.36 -3.18 10.07
C GLN A 27 -6.62 -4.62 9.59
N THR A 28 -5.63 -5.50 9.69
CA THR A 28 -5.65 -6.87 9.16
C THR A 28 -5.58 -7.94 10.26
N ARG A 29 -6.12 -7.68 11.46
CA ARG A 29 -6.04 -8.59 12.63
C ARG A 29 -6.62 -9.98 12.38
N THR A 30 -7.55 -10.09 11.45
CA THR A 30 -8.12 -11.37 11.01
C THR A 30 -8.01 -11.49 9.50
N ARG A 31 -7.94 -12.73 8.99
CA ARG A 31 -7.96 -12.99 7.54
C ARG A 31 -9.16 -12.36 6.84
N GLN A 32 -10.35 -12.38 7.46
CA GLN A 32 -11.55 -11.78 6.88
C GLN A 32 -11.42 -10.26 6.76
N GLN A 33 -10.73 -9.60 7.69
CA GLN A 33 -10.42 -8.17 7.59
C GLN A 33 -9.35 -7.91 6.53
N ALA A 34 -8.26 -8.69 6.51
CA ALA A 34 -7.19 -8.59 5.52
C ALA A 34 -7.72 -8.61 4.08
N LEU A 35 -8.64 -9.55 3.78
CA LEU A 35 -9.26 -9.69 2.47
C LEU A 35 -10.13 -8.49 2.04
N LYS A 36 -10.43 -7.55 2.95
CA LYS A 36 -11.19 -6.33 2.68
C LYS A 36 -10.36 -5.06 2.72
N VAL A 37 -9.05 -5.13 2.99
CA VAL A 37 -8.18 -3.96 3.12
C VAL A 37 -7.25 -3.86 1.92
N VAL A 38 -7.31 -2.74 1.21
CA VAL A 38 -6.36 -2.37 0.16
C VAL A 38 -5.58 -1.16 0.68
N PRO A 39 -4.46 -1.31 1.39
CA PRO A 39 -3.79 -0.17 2.01
C PRO A 39 -3.35 0.86 0.97
N GLY A 40 -3.64 2.13 1.23
CA GLY A 40 -3.14 3.26 0.45
C GLY A 40 -1.72 3.62 0.89
N ILE A 41 -0.80 3.62 -0.06
CA ILE A 41 0.62 3.99 0.08
C ILE A 41 0.80 5.41 -0.43
N GLY A 42 1.25 6.32 0.45
CA GLY A 42 1.46 7.73 0.14
C GLY A 42 2.83 7.98 -0.47
N VAL A 43 3.00 7.74 -1.77
CA VAL A 43 4.22 7.96 -2.53
C VAL A 43 4.64 9.43 -2.53
N THR A 44 3.68 10.34 -2.69
CA THR A 44 3.90 11.80 -2.85
C THR A 44 2.86 12.63 -2.11
N ALA A 45 2.27 12.06 -1.06
CA ALA A 45 1.29 12.73 -0.21
C ALA A 45 1.90 13.93 0.55
N ALA A 46 1.04 14.80 1.11
CA ALA A 46 1.51 15.94 1.89
C ALA A 46 2.36 15.50 3.11
N GLU A 47 2.05 14.33 3.65
CA GLU A 47 2.67 13.75 4.85
C GLU A 47 3.83 12.78 4.55
N SER A 48 4.08 12.42 3.29
CA SER A 48 5.12 11.44 2.94
C SER A 48 5.64 11.55 1.51
N ARG A 49 6.95 11.37 1.33
CA ARG A 49 7.60 11.12 0.03
C ARG A 49 8.41 9.83 0.09
N LEU A 50 8.04 8.87 -0.75
CA LEU A 50 8.69 7.56 -0.80
C LEU A 50 9.51 7.41 -2.07
N ASP A 51 10.70 6.83 -1.96
CA ASP A 51 11.42 6.30 -3.11
C ASP A 51 10.86 4.93 -3.54
N ALA A 52 11.39 4.40 -4.65
CA ALA A 52 10.92 3.13 -5.19
C ALA A 52 11.15 1.95 -4.24
N ALA A 53 12.24 1.95 -3.47
CA ALA A 53 12.55 0.86 -2.53
C ALA A 53 11.55 0.87 -1.36
N GLN A 54 11.25 2.04 -0.81
CA GLN A 54 10.26 2.20 0.26
C GLN A 54 8.85 1.80 -0.20
N VAL A 55 8.46 2.16 -1.43
CA VAL A 55 7.18 1.70 -2.02
C VAL A 55 7.16 0.17 -2.15
N ILE A 56 8.25 -0.44 -2.62
CA ILE A 56 8.38 -1.89 -2.72
C ILE A 56 8.21 -2.54 -1.33
N ASP A 57 8.86 -2.01 -0.30
CA ASP A 57 8.78 -2.56 1.05
C ASP A 57 7.35 -2.51 1.62
N GLN A 58 6.61 -1.41 1.39
CA GLN A 58 5.21 -1.29 1.78
C GLN A 58 4.30 -2.24 0.98
N ILE A 59 4.54 -2.44 -0.31
CA ILE A 59 3.83 -3.44 -1.12
C ILE A 59 4.07 -4.86 -0.58
N GLN A 60 5.31 -5.19 -0.24
CA GLN A 60 5.63 -6.51 0.30
C GLN A 60 5.00 -6.70 1.69
N ALA A 61 4.92 -5.66 2.51
CA ALA A 61 4.20 -5.70 3.77
C ALA A 61 2.70 -5.99 3.57
N ALA A 62 2.04 -5.30 2.63
CA ALA A 62 0.63 -5.55 2.29
C ALA A 62 0.39 -7.01 1.84
N ARG A 63 1.30 -7.55 1.01
CA ARG A 63 1.24 -8.96 0.57
C ARG A 63 1.44 -9.95 1.71
N ARG A 64 2.41 -9.71 2.59
CA ARG A 64 2.62 -10.54 3.79
C ARG A 64 1.42 -10.52 4.73
N ALA A 65 0.70 -9.39 4.78
CA ALA A 65 -0.55 -9.25 5.53
C ALA A 65 -1.77 -9.85 4.80
N GLU A 66 -1.58 -10.54 3.67
CA GLU A 66 -2.63 -11.17 2.85
C GLU A 66 -3.68 -10.20 2.30
N CYS A 67 -3.33 -8.90 2.18
CA CYS A 67 -4.20 -7.93 1.52
C CYS A 67 -4.37 -8.32 0.04
N PRO A 68 -5.58 -8.17 -0.53
CA PRO A 68 -5.85 -8.49 -1.94
C PRO A 68 -5.11 -7.58 -2.93
N GLY A 69 -4.58 -6.45 -2.46
CA GLY A 69 -3.83 -5.49 -3.28
C GLY A 69 -3.32 -4.33 -2.44
N PHE A 70 -2.98 -3.24 -3.12
CA PHE A 70 -2.55 -1.96 -2.55
C PHE A 70 -2.96 -0.83 -3.52
N ALA A 71 -3.05 0.39 -3.02
CA ALA A 71 -3.27 1.59 -3.84
C ALA A 71 -2.08 2.54 -3.67
N LEU A 72 -1.60 3.15 -4.76
CA LEU A 72 -0.53 4.15 -4.71
C LEU A 72 -1.14 5.56 -4.84
N PHE A 73 -0.72 6.48 -3.99
CA PHE A 73 -1.23 7.85 -3.95
C PHE A 73 -0.11 8.88 -3.73
N ASP A 74 -0.13 10.06 -4.34
CA ASP A 74 -1.01 10.46 -5.44
C ASP A 74 -0.41 10.09 -6.79
N LEU A 75 -1.25 10.03 -7.84
CA LEU A 75 -0.77 9.79 -9.19
C LEU A 75 -0.22 11.08 -9.79
N ASP A 76 1.04 11.37 -9.47
CA ASP A 76 1.77 12.53 -9.97
C ASP A 76 2.89 12.15 -10.94
N THR A 77 3.71 13.15 -11.31
CA THR A 77 4.84 12.94 -12.21
C THR A 77 5.91 12.02 -11.60
N THR A 78 6.17 12.12 -10.31
CA THR A 78 7.17 11.29 -9.62
C THR A 78 6.72 9.83 -9.56
N LEU A 79 5.48 9.56 -9.11
CA LEU A 79 4.93 8.21 -9.15
C LEU A 79 4.99 7.64 -10.58
N ARG A 80 4.60 8.43 -11.58
CA ARG A 80 4.54 7.97 -12.97
C ARG A 80 5.91 7.71 -13.60
N GLN A 81 6.86 8.61 -13.43
CA GLN A 81 8.14 8.59 -14.16
C GLN A 81 9.24 7.88 -13.39
N ASP A 82 9.22 7.93 -12.06
CA ASP A 82 10.34 7.48 -11.24
C ASP A 82 10.03 6.16 -10.53
N ILE A 83 8.77 5.93 -10.14
CA ILE A 83 8.39 4.79 -9.29
C ILE A 83 7.79 3.64 -10.12
N LEU A 84 6.74 3.90 -10.91
CA LEU A 84 6.05 2.85 -11.68
C LEU A 84 6.98 2.06 -12.62
N PRO A 85 7.96 2.68 -13.33
CA PRO A 85 8.90 1.93 -14.15
C PRO A 85 9.72 0.92 -13.34
N ILE A 86 10.15 1.30 -12.13
CA ILE A 86 10.91 0.42 -11.24
C ILE A 86 10.04 -0.74 -10.75
N LEU A 87 8.80 -0.46 -10.34
CA LEU A 87 7.86 -1.51 -9.92
C LEU A 87 7.60 -2.53 -11.03
N ARG A 88 7.56 -2.09 -12.29
CA ARG A 88 7.31 -2.96 -13.46
C ARG A 88 8.44 -3.95 -13.72
N MET A 89 9.67 -3.65 -13.27
CA MET A 89 10.82 -4.55 -13.44
C MET A 89 10.77 -5.79 -12.54
N GLY A 90 9.87 -5.84 -11.55
CA GLY A 90 9.76 -7.00 -10.66
C GLY A 90 8.46 -7.08 -9.90
N VAL A 91 8.26 -6.20 -8.91
CA VAL A 91 7.16 -6.29 -7.93
C VAL A 91 5.77 -6.29 -8.58
N THR A 92 5.62 -5.69 -9.76
CA THR A 92 4.37 -5.66 -10.55
C THR A 92 4.55 -6.22 -11.97
N ALA A 93 5.62 -6.99 -12.22
CA ALA A 93 5.82 -7.63 -13.52
C ALA A 93 4.64 -8.58 -13.84
N PRO A 94 4.20 -8.65 -15.10
CA PRO A 94 3.22 -9.66 -15.52
C PRO A 94 3.70 -11.06 -15.15
N LYS A 95 2.78 -11.90 -14.68
CA LYS A 95 3.06 -13.33 -14.44
C LYS A 95 3.09 -14.10 -15.75
#